data_AF-A0A1Q7VWD9-F1
#
_entry.id   AF-A0A1Q7VWD9-F1
#
_cell.length_a   1.000
_cell.length_b   1.000
_cell.length_c   1.000
_cell.angle_alpha   90.00
_cell.angle_beta   90.00
_cell.angle_gamma   90.00
#
_symmetry.space_group_name_H-M   'P 1'
#
loop_
_entity.id
_entity.type
_entity.pdbx_description
1 polymer ?
#
loop_
_entity_poly.entity_id
_entity_poly.type
_entity_poly.pdbx_seq_one_letter_code
_entity_poly.pdbx_strand_id
1 'polypeptide(L)'
;MDAEIRVSSGSQGSDVDEVGELAALLEWLRGERGLVGATREVQVPPGPGELGGAVEALVVTLGAGGAAGTLARSLFGWLRTRRPNLKITVTTDRNSVTVEASQVRDADVLPMLREVLEPRDGL
;
A
#
# COMPACT_ATOMS: atom_id res chain seq x y z
N MET A 1 -10.57 -4.40 10.27
CA MET A 1 -9.88 -5.12 9.16
C MET A 1 -8.55 -4.45 8.99
N ASP A 2 -7.49 -5.19 8.69
CA ASP A 2 -6.16 -4.60 8.52
C ASP A 2 -5.69 -4.76 7.07
N ALA A 3 -5.05 -3.73 6.54
CA ALA A 3 -4.38 -3.74 5.25
C ALA A 3 -2.87 -3.61 5.47
N GLU A 4 -2.14 -4.62 5.03
CA GLU A 4 -0.69 -4.59 4.96
C GLU A 4 -0.25 -4.01 3.62
N ILE A 5 0.66 -3.05 3.64
CA ILE A 5 1.19 -2.39 2.46
C ILE A 5 2.70 -2.62 2.44
N ARG A 6 3.19 -3.12 1.31
CA ARG A 6 4.62 -3.29 1.03
C ARG A 6 5.01 -2.47 -0.17
N VAL A 7 6.20 -1.90 -0.15
CA VAL A 7 6.81 -1.25 -1.32
C VAL A 7 7.81 -2.24 -1.92
N SER A 8 7.81 -2.34 -3.24
CA SER A 8 8.80 -3.14 -3.97
C SER A 8 9.19 -2.48 -5.28
N SER A 9 10.38 -2.80 -5.78
CA SER A 9 10.84 -2.40 -7.11
C SER A 9 10.43 -3.42 -8.18
N GLY A 10 10.14 -2.96 -9.40
CA GLY A 10 10.01 -3.85 -10.55
C GLY A 10 11.30 -4.57 -10.90
N SER A 11 11.16 -5.89 -11.15
CA SER A 11 12.17 -6.89 -11.54
C SER A 11 13.61 -6.40 -11.69
N GLN A 12 14.47 -6.88 -10.79
CA GLN A 12 15.94 -6.89 -10.86
C GLN A 12 16.60 -5.51 -11.00
N GLY A 13 16.51 -4.71 -9.93
CA GLY A 13 17.35 -3.52 -9.77
C GLY A 13 17.36 -3.08 -8.32
N SER A 14 18.46 -3.32 -7.63
CA SER A 14 18.75 -2.96 -6.24
C SER A 14 18.86 -1.43 -6.00
N ASP A 15 18.19 -0.61 -6.81
CA ASP A 15 18.37 0.85 -6.87
C ASP A 15 17.21 1.61 -6.20
N VAL A 16 16.18 0.91 -5.73
CA VAL A 16 15.07 1.52 -4.98
C VAL A 16 15.31 1.29 -3.50
N ASP A 17 15.40 2.39 -2.75
CA ASP A 17 15.43 2.36 -1.30
C ASP A 17 14.02 2.05 -0.76
N GLU A 18 13.66 0.76 -0.74
CA GLU A 18 12.31 0.29 -0.36
C GLU A 18 11.94 0.73 1.06
N VAL A 19 12.92 0.75 1.96
CA VAL A 19 12.79 1.22 3.35
C VAL A 19 12.43 2.72 3.39
N GLY A 20 13.20 3.58 2.72
CA GLY A 20 12.91 5.01 2.67
C GLY A 20 11.63 5.34 1.92
N GLU A 21 11.27 4.57 0.89
CA GLU A 21 9.98 4.72 0.21
C GLU A 21 8.79 4.33 1.11
N LEU A 22 8.93 3.27 1.93
CA LEU A 22 7.92 2.90 2.92
C LEU A 22 7.81 3.97 4.02
N ALA A 23 8.92 4.49 4.52
CA ALA A 23 8.94 5.59 5.48
C ALA A 23 8.26 6.84 4.90
N ALA A 24 8.57 7.19 3.65
CA ALA A 24 7.95 8.32 2.95
C ALA A 24 6.45 8.09 2.68
N LEU A 25 6.02 6.84 2.45
CA LEU A 25 4.60 6.48 2.37
C LEU A 25 3.91 6.66 3.72
N LEU A 26 4.52 6.19 4.80
CA LEU A 26 3.98 6.37 6.14
C LEU A 26 3.81 7.85 6.49
N GLU A 27 4.82 8.68 6.23
CA GLU A 27 4.74 10.12 6.45
C GLU A 27 3.60 10.75 5.65
N TRP A 28 3.43 10.31 4.39
CA TRP A 28 2.31 10.73 3.56
C TRP A 28 0.95 10.34 4.16
N LEU A 29 0.77 9.08 4.56
CA LEU A 29 -0.50 8.61 5.16
C LEU A 29 -0.78 9.26 6.52
N ARG A 30 0.25 9.60 7.31
CA ARG A 30 0.10 10.35 8.57
C ARG A 30 -0.46 11.76 8.34
N GLY A 31 -0.26 12.35 7.16
CA GLY A 31 -0.86 13.62 6.76
C GLY A 31 -2.36 13.53 6.45
N GLU A 32 -2.91 12.33 6.25
CA GLU A 32 -4.31 12.14 5.90
C GLU A 32 -5.21 12.11 7.13
N ARG A 33 -6.10 13.10 7.25
CA ARG A 33 -7.03 13.21 8.38
C ARG A 33 -7.88 11.95 8.63
N GLY A 34 -8.20 11.19 7.59
CA GLY A 34 -8.98 9.95 7.70
C GLY A 34 -8.19 8.72 8.14
N LEU A 35 -6.86 8.83 8.31
CA LEU A 35 -5.96 7.73 8.67
C LEU A 35 -5.15 8.02 9.94
N VAL A 36 -5.44 9.12 10.63
CA VAL A 36 -4.73 9.51 11.85
C VAL A 36 -4.89 8.43 12.91
N GLY A 37 -3.76 7.89 13.38
CA GLY A 37 -3.73 6.81 14.38
C GLY A 37 -4.08 5.43 13.84
N ALA A 38 -4.32 5.27 12.53
CA ALA A 38 -4.63 3.99 11.91
C ALA A 38 -3.41 3.29 11.31
N THR A 39 -2.26 3.96 11.21
CA THR A 39 -1.05 3.45 10.55
C THR A 39 0.00 2.98 11.55
N ARG A 40 0.62 1.81 11.28
CA ARG A 40 1.66 1.21 12.12
C ARG A 40 2.70 0.49 11.26
N GLU A 41 3.97 0.77 11.53
CA GLU A 41 5.10 0.04 10.93
C GLU A 41 5.27 -1.32 11.62
N VAL A 42 5.46 -2.36 10.82
CA VAL A 42 5.74 -3.72 11.29
C VAL A 42 6.84 -4.35 10.46
N GLN A 43 7.63 -5.22 11.07
CA GLN A 43 8.56 -6.08 10.35
C GLN A 43 7.87 -7.40 10.04
N VAL A 44 7.85 -7.77 8.77
CA VAL A 44 7.18 -8.98 8.28
C VAL A 44 8.23 -9.92 7.68
N PRO A 45 8.15 -11.24 7.92
CA PRO A 45 9.04 -12.17 7.26
C PRO A 45 8.93 -12.04 5.73
N PRO A 46 10.05 -12.22 5.00
CA PRO A 46 10.06 -12.14 3.55
C PRO A 46 9.13 -13.21 2.98
N GLY A 47 8.39 -12.86 1.92
CA GLY A 47 7.54 -13.80 1.21
C GLY A 47 8.33 -14.88 0.47
N PRO A 48 7.69 -15.98 0.05
CA PRO A 48 8.34 -17.00 -0.76
C PRO A 48 8.83 -16.40 -2.08
N GLY A 49 10.15 -16.40 -2.29
CA GLY A 49 10.82 -15.80 -3.46
C GLY A 49 11.52 -14.47 -3.18
N GLU A 50 11.35 -13.89 -1.99
CA GLU A 50 12.09 -12.70 -1.56
C GLU A 50 13.39 -13.13 -0.85
N LEU A 51 14.52 -12.53 -1.24
CA LEU A 51 15.83 -12.89 -0.70
C LEU A 51 16.04 -12.26 0.69
N GLY A 52 15.79 -13.05 1.74
CA GLY A 52 16.46 -13.03 3.04
C GLY A 52 16.68 -11.68 3.75
N GLY A 53 15.66 -11.20 4.46
CA GLY A 53 15.71 -10.12 5.46
C GLY A 53 14.29 -9.82 5.95
N ALA A 54 14.09 -9.35 7.19
CA ALA A 54 12.76 -8.88 7.59
C ALA A 54 12.40 -7.67 6.72
N VAL A 55 11.30 -7.74 5.98
CA VAL A 55 10.82 -6.66 5.12
C VAL A 55 9.97 -5.73 5.98
N GLU A 56 10.18 -4.43 5.85
CA GLU A 56 9.31 -3.45 6.50
C GLU A 56 7.98 -3.39 5.74
N ALA A 57 6.89 -3.48 6.48
CA ALA A 57 5.55 -3.31 5.96
C ALA A 57 4.79 -2.29 6.80
N LEU A 58 3.80 -1.67 6.17
CA LEU A 58 2.91 -0.73 6.82
C LEU A 58 1.54 -1.37 7.00
N VAL A 59 1.10 -1.53 8.24
CA VAL A 59 -0.25 -1.99 8.56
C VAL A 59 -1.16 -0.78 8.78
N VAL A 60 -2.31 -0.79 8.12
CA VAL A 60 -3.36 0.22 8.26
C VAL A 60 -4.62 -0.45 8.76
N THR A 61 -5.09 -0.03 9.94
CA THR A 61 -6.35 -0.51 10.50
C THR A 61 -7.53 0.19 9.85
N LEU A 62 -8.23 -0.55 9.01
CA LEU A 62 -9.48 -0.19 8.35
C LEU A 62 -10.64 -0.49 9.31
N GLY A 63 -11.02 0.52 10.09
CA GLY A 63 -12.23 0.49 10.92
C GLY A 63 -13.50 0.80 10.12
N ALA A 64 -14.66 0.63 10.75
CA ALA A 64 -15.95 1.06 10.22
C ALA A 64 -16.01 2.60 10.23
N GLY A 65 -15.59 3.25 9.14
CA GLY A 65 -15.52 4.72 9.11
C GLY A 65 -15.00 5.36 7.82
N GLY A 66 -14.98 4.64 6.69
CA GLY A 66 -14.52 5.20 5.42
C GLY A 66 -12.99 5.28 5.24
N ALA A 67 -12.21 4.76 6.20
CA ALA A 67 -10.76 4.69 6.13
C ALA A 67 -10.24 3.99 4.86
N ALA A 68 -10.96 2.96 4.37
CA ALA A 68 -10.65 2.27 3.12
C ALA A 68 -10.65 3.21 1.90
N GLY A 69 -11.67 4.08 1.79
CA GLY A 69 -11.77 5.06 0.71
C GLY A 69 -10.68 6.13 0.79
N THR A 70 -10.38 6.62 1.99
CA THR A 70 -9.26 7.56 2.21
C THR A 70 -7.92 6.91 1.86
N LEU A 71 -7.69 5.67 2.30
CA LEU A 71 -6.47 4.94 2.00
C LEU A 71 -6.29 4.74 0.50
N ALA A 72 -7.32 4.27 -0.22
CA ALA A 72 -7.26 4.09 -1.67
C ALA A 72 -6.92 5.40 -2.40
N ARG A 73 -7.59 6.50 -2.04
CA ARG A 73 -7.36 7.84 -2.61
C ARG A 73 -5.94 8.32 -2.32
N SER A 74 -5.46 8.11 -1.11
CA SER A 74 -4.15 8.57 -0.67
C SER A 74 -3.03 7.76 -1.32
N LEU A 75 -3.15 6.44 -1.41
CA LEU A 75 -2.22 5.57 -2.14
C LEU A 75 -2.15 5.93 -3.62
N PHE A 76 -3.31 6.13 -4.26
CA PHE A 76 -3.38 6.60 -5.64
C PHE A 76 -2.67 7.96 -5.81
N GLY A 77 -2.91 8.92 -4.91
CA GLY A 77 -2.24 10.22 -4.93
C GLY A 77 -0.72 10.10 -4.75
N TRP A 78 -0.28 9.30 -3.79
CA TRP A 78 1.13 9.07 -3.49
C TRP A 78 1.86 8.45 -4.69
N LEU A 79 1.32 7.38 -5.27
CA LEU A 79 1.93 6.70 -6.43
C LEU A 79 2.10 7.64 -7.64
N ARG A 80 1.20 8.61 -7.84
CA ARG A 80 1.34 9.63 -8.91
C ARG A 80 2.56 10.53 -8.73
N THR A 81 3.06 10.65 -7.51
CA THR A 81 4.27 11.42 -7.20
C THR A 81 5.56 10.59 -7.31
N ARG A 82 5.43 9.27 -7.53
CA ARG A 82 6.55 8.33 -7.53
C ARG A 82 7.03 7.97 -8.94
N ARG A 83 8.21 7.35 -8.97
CA ARG A 83 8.84 6.86 -10.21
C ARG A 83 8.04 5.68 -10.76
N PRO A 84 7.94 5.53 -12.09
CA PRO A 84 7.07 4.53 -12.71
C PRO A 84 7.44 3.06 -12.39
N ASN A 85 8.68 2.79 -11.96
CA ASN A 85 9.15 1.44 -11.60
C ASN A 85 8.82 1.03 -10.15
N LEU A 86 8.25 1.92 -9.35
CA LEU A 86 7.87 1.64 -7.97
C LEU A 86 6.54 0.90 -7.92
N LYS A 87 6.46 -0.15 -7.12
CA LYS A 87 5.27 -0.96 -6.90
C LYS A 87 4.86 -0.90 -5.44
N ILE A 88 3.55 -0.95 -5.20
CA ILE A 88 3.01 -1.28 -3.89
C ILE A 88 2.20 -2.56 -3.99
N THR A 89 2.35 -3.41 -2.98
CA THR A 89 1.47 -4.55 -2.78
C THR A 89 0.62 -4.26 -1.57
N VAL A 90 -0.69 -4.25 -1.76
CA VAL A 90 -1.68 -4.08 -0.71
C VAL A 90 -2.33 -5.43 -0.47
N THR A 91 -2.12 -5.97 0.73
CA THR A 91 -2.65 -7.26 1.16
C THR A 91 -3.61 -7.05 2.30
N THR A 92 -4.78 -7.66 2.19
CA THR A 92 -5.77 -7.74 3.26
C THR A 92 -5.98 -9.22 3.59
N ASP A 93 -6.76 -9.49 4.64
CA ASP A 93 -7.10 -10.87 5.04
C ASP A 93 -7.77 -11.70 3.91
N ARG A 94 -8.36 -11.03 2.90
CA ARG A 94 -9.15 -11.69 1.84
C ARG A 94 -8.52 -11.59 0.45
N ASN A 95 -7.90 -10.46 0.14
CA ASN A 95 -7.41 -10.14 -1.20
C ASN A 95 -6.07 -9.44 -1.13
N SER A 96 -5.27 -9.62 -2.18
CA SER A 96 -4.03 -8.87 -2.41
C SER A 96 -4.06 -8.26 -3.81
N VAL A 97 -3.50 -7.06 -3.94
CA VAL A 97 -3.33 -6.38 -5.22
C VAL A 97 -1.98 -5.70 -5.27
N THR A 98 -1.30 -5.84 -6.40
CA THR A 98 -0.06 -5.12 -6.68
C THR A 98 -0.37 -4.04 -7.69
N VAL A 99 0.05 -2.82 -7.39
CA VAL A 99 -0.12 -1.63 -8.23
C VAL A 99 1.24 -1.03 -8.49
N GLU A 100 1.56 -0.85 -9.77
CA GLU A 100 2.75 -0.14 -10.20
C GLU A 100 2.44 1.35 -10.37
N ALA A 101 3.36 2.24 -10.00
CA ALA A 101 3.21 3.68 -10.18
C ALA A 101 2.95 4.07 -11.65
N SER A 102 3.47 3.29 -12.60
CA SER A 102 3.20 3.44 -14.03
C SER A 102 1.72 3.25 -14.40
N GLN A 103 1.00 2.38 -13.68
CA GLN A 103 -0.43 2.06 -13.90
C GLN A 103 -1.36 3.14 -13.33
N VAL A 104 -0.87 4.07 -12.52
CA VAL A 104 -1.72 5.08 -11.86
C VAL A 104 -2.19 6.19 -12.83
N ARG A 105 -1.75 6.11 -14.09
CA ARG A 105 -2.30 6.90 -15.19
C ARG A 105 -3.62 6.33 -15.70
N ASP A 106 -3.90 5.06 -15.40
CA ASP A 106 -5.12 4.37 -15.76
C ASP A 106 -6.24 4.71 -14.76
N ALA A 107 -7.44 4.98 -15.29
CA ALA A 107 -8.60 5.36 -14.49
C ALA A 107 -9.09 4.23 -13.56
N ASP A 108 -8.70 2.99 -13.86
CA ASP A 108 -9.16 1.77 -13.17
C ASP A 108 -8.40 1.46 -11.87
N VAL A 109 -7.24 2.08 -11.63
CA VAL A 109 -6.44 1.75 -10.43
C VAL A 109 -7.13 2.19 -9.14
N LEU A 110 -7.75 3.38 -9.12
CA LEU A 110 -8.45 3.86 -7.93
C LEU A 110 -9.65 2.96 -7.55
N PRO A 111 -10.59 2.62 -8.47
CA PRO A 111 -11.68 1.70 -8.12
C PRO A 111 -11.18 0.31 -7.75
N MET A 112 -10.10 -0.19 -8.38
CA MET A 112 -9.50 -1.47 -8.01
C MET A 112 -8.93 -1.46 -6.58
N LEU A 113 -8.17 -0.43 -6.21
CA LEU A 113 -7.66 -0.26 -4.83
C LEU A 113 -8.79 -0.18 -3.82
N ARG A 114 -9.87 0.54 -4.15
CA ARG A 114 -11.06 0.61 -3.30
C ARG A 114 -11.71 -0.76 -3.10
N GLU A 115 -11.89 -1.53 -4.17
CA GLU A 115 -12.52 -2.85 -4.07
C GLU A 115 -11.76 -3.80 -3.14
N VAL A 116 -10.42 -3.74 -3.15
CA VAL A 116 -9.58 -4.59 -2.29
C VAL A 116 -9.60 -4.14 -0.83
N LEU A 117 -9.71 -2.83 -0.59
CA LEU A 117 -9.68 -2.22 0.74
C LEU A 117 -11.06 -2.15 1.41
N GLU A 118 -12.14 -2.12 0.64
CA GLU A 118 -13.49 -2.02 1.18
C GLU A 118 -13.92 -3.40 1.75
N PRO A 119 -14.39 -3.45 3.01
CA PRO A 119 -15.08 -4.64 3.49
C PRO A 119 -16.30 -4.84 2.59
N ARG A 120 -16.46 -6.04 2.02
CA ARG A 120 -17.69 -6.39 1.31
C ARG A 120 -18.85 -6.43 2.29
N ASP A 121 -19.47 -5.28 2.54
CA ASP A 121 -20.80 -5.18 3.08
C ASP A 121 -21.81 -5.46 1.95
N GLY A 122 -22.39 -6.67 1.97
CA GLY A 122 -23.39 -7.18 1.02
C GLY A 122 -22.83 -8.32 0.17
N LEU A 123 -23.33 -9.56 0.23
CA LEU A 123 -24.69 -10.08 0.42
C LEU A 123 -24.67 -11.37 1.26
#